data_AF-A0A538H2A0-F1
#
_entry.id   AF-A0A538H2A0-F1
#
_cell.length_a   1.000
_cell.length_b   1.000
_cell.length_c   1.000
_cell.angle_alpha   90.00
_cell.angle_beta   90.00
_cell.angle_gamma   90.00
#
_symmetry.space_group_name_H-M   'P 1'
#
loop_
_entity.id
_entity.type
_entity.pdbx_description
1 polymer ?
#
loop_
_entity_poly.entity_id
_entity_poly.type
_entity_poly.pdbx_seq_one_letter_code
_entity_poly.pdbx_strand_id
1 'polypeptide(L)'
;MTASIWFYLFPLYILGALLLVLGVFALLGRIKGGRYLKPIINLLMRLPLVGRLMKKASQAALERQNPELASAVKKLERSGVARDPMRAQQALSRLSASERQAYLDATADQTENIAQNRQMRRQLERARKGKRR
;
A
#
# COMPACT_ATOMS: atom_id res chain seq x y z
N MET A 1 -28.96 2.11 -45.25
CA MET A 1 -28.01 3.03 -44.57
C MET A 1 -28.37 3.23 -43.09
N THR A 2 -28.63 2.16 -42.33
CA THR A 2 -29.03 2.24 -40.90
C THR A 2 -28.05 1.50 -39.98
N ALA A 3 -27.23 0.60 -40.52
CA ALA A 3 -26.23 -0.16 -39.77
C ALA A 3 -25.03 0.68 -39.29
N SER A 4 -24.71 1.80 -39.96
CA SER A 4 -23.56 2.66 -39.61
C SER A 4 -23.80 3.55 -38.40
N ILE A 5 -25.06 3.92 -38.12
CA ILE A 5 -25.42 4.78 -36.98
C ILE A 5 -25.05 4.13 -35.65
N TRP A 6 -25.21 2.80 -35.54
CA TRP A 6 -24.84 2.04 -34.34
C TRP A 6 -23.34 2.14 -34.00
N PHE A 7 -22.47 2.25 -35.01
CA PHE A 7 -21.03 2.46 -34.80
C PHE A 7 -20.72 3.83 -34.20
N TYR A 8 -21.48 4.87 -34.53
CA TYR A 8 -21.33 6.20 -33.93
C TYR A 8 -21.88 6.27 -32.50
N LEU A 9 -22.85 5.41 -32.14
CA LEU A 9 -23.32 5.29 -30.76
C LEU A 9 -22.39 4.41 -29.90
N PHE A 10 -21.49 3.63 -30.49
CA PHE A 10 -20.58 2.75 -29.75
C PHE A 10 -19.74 3.49 -28.68
N PRO A 11 -19.12 4.66 -28.97
CA PRO A 11 -18.46 5.46 -27.93
C PRO A 11 -19.40 5.94 -26.83
N LEU A 12 -20.65 6.26 -27.17
CA LEU A 12 -21.66 6.70 -26.20
C LEU A 12 -22.09 5.56 -25.27
N TYR A 13 -22.24 4.34 -25.80
CA TYR A 13 -22.50 3.16 -24.98
C TYR A 13 -21.33 2.81 -24.07
N ILE A 14 -20.09 2.93 -24.56
CA ILE A 14 -18.89 2.74 -23.72
C ILE A 14 -18.87 3.80 -22.61
N LEU A 15 -19.10 5.07 -22.94
CA LEU A 15 -19.11 6.16 -21.98
C LEU A 15 -20.22 5.98 -20.94
N GLY A 16 -21.43 5.60 -21.39
CA GLY A 16 -22.57 5.30 -20.53
C GLY A 16 -22.30 4.12 -19.61
N ALA A 17 -21.73 3.02 -20.12
CA ALA A 17 -21.34 1.87 -19.32
C ALA A 17 -20.26 2.25 -18.29
N LEU A 18 -19.27 3.05 -18.67
CA LEU A 18 -18.21 3.52 -17.77
C LEU A 18 -18.80 4.39 -16.65
N LEU A 19 -19.69 5.32 -16.98
CA LEU A 19 -20.41 6.16 -16.01
C LEU A 19 -21.29 5.32 -15.09
N LEU A 20 -21.96 4.29 -15.61
CA LEU A 20 -22.80 3.40 -14.81
C LEU A 20 -21.94 2.61 -13.82
N VAL A 21 -20.81 2.05 -14.27
CA VAL A 21 -19.84 1.39 -13.40
C VAL A 21 -19.36 2.36 -12.32
N LEU A 22 -18.90 3.55 -12.70
CA LEU A 22 -18.36 4.55 -11.78
C LEU A 22 -19.42 5.03 -10.78
N GLY A 23 -20.67 5.19 -11.24
CA GLY A 23 -21.83 5.50 -10.40
C GLY A 23 -22.18 4.38 -9.42
N VAL A 24 -22.13 3.12 -9.84
CA VAL A 24 -22.30 1.96 -8.97
C VAL A 24 -21.20 1.91 -7.92
N PHE A 25 -19.94 2.13 -8.29
CA PHE A 25 -18.83 2.22 -7.34
C PHE A 25 -19.01 3.38 -6.34
N ALA A 26 -19.41 4.56 -6.81
CA ALA A 26 -19.67 5.71 -5.95
C ALA A 26 -20.83 5.45 -4.98
N LEU A 27 -21.90 4.80 -5.45
CA LEU A 27 -23.06 4.44 -4.64
C LEU A 27 -22.72 3.37 -3.60
N LEU A 28 -21.99 2.33 -3.99
CA LEU A 28 -21.46 1.30 -3.08
C LEU A 28 -20.46 1.88 -2.07
N GLY A 29 -19.73 2.94 -2.44
CA GLY A 29 -18.84 3.69 -1.55
C GLY A 29 -19.60 4.46 -0.48
N ARG A 30 -20.74 5.04 -0.85
CA ARG A 30 -21.59 5.81 0.07
C ARG A 30 -22.42 4.91 1.00
N ILE A 31 -22.85 3.75 0.52
CA ILE A 31 -23.66 2.81 1.31
C ILE A 31 -22.75 2.04 2.28
N LYS A 32 -23.03 2.16 3.59
CA LYS A 32 -22.29 1.50 4.69
C LYS A 32 -20.77 1.75 4.66
N GLY A 33 -20.35 2.96 4.24
CA GLY A 33 -18.94 3.39 4.29
C GLY A 33 -18.00 2.56 3.43
N GLY A 34 -18.44 2.10 2.25
CA GLY A 34 -17.60 1.35 1.32
C GLY A 34 -17.36 -0.10 1.72
N ARG A 35 -18.21 -0.70 2.58
CA ARG A 35 -18.11 -2.12 2.97
C ARG A 35 -18.06 -3.06 1.76
N TYR A 36 -18.76 -2.71 0.68
CA TYR A 36 -18.80 -3.48 -0.56
C TYR A 36 -17.66 -3.16 -1.52
N LEU A 37 -16.92 -2.06 -1.33
CA LEU A 37 -15.68 -1.81 -2.07
C LEU A 37 -14.53 -2.69 -1.56
N LYS A 38 -14.51 -3.00 -0.25
CA LYS A 38 -13.48 -3.85 0.36
C LYS A 38 -13.24 -5.18 -0.38
N PRO A 39 -14.26 -6.00 -0.72
CA PRO A 39 -14.04 -7.25 -1.44
C PRO A 39 -13.52 -7.04 -2.87
N ILE A 40 -13.97 -5.98 -3.56
CA ILE A 40 -13.52 -5.67 -4.94
C ILE A 40 -12.04 -5.25 -4.93
N ILE A 41 -11.66 -4.37 -3.99
CA ILE A 41 -10.27 -3.94 -3.82
C ILE A 41 -9.40 -5.12 -3.40
N ASN A 42 -9.87 -5.99 -2.49
CA ASN A 42 -9.16 -7.22 -2.12
C ASN A 42 -8.99 -8.17 -3.31
N LEU A 43 -9.99 -8.30 -4.18
CA LEU A 43 -9.89 -9.09 -5.40
C LEU A 43 -8.87 -8.48 -6.37
N LEU A 44 -8.88 -7.16 -6.51
CA LEU A 44 -7.93 -6.43 -7.36
C LEU A 44 -6.49 -6.56 -6.82
N MET A 45 -6.30 -6.50 -5.51
CA MET A 45 -5.00 -6.70 -4.85
C MET A 45 -4.49 -8.14 -4.94
N ARG A 46 -5.38 -9.13 -5.12
CA ARG A 46 -4.99 -10.54 -5.36
C ARG A 46 -4.42 -10.76 -6.76
N LEU A 47 -4.63 -9.84 -7.71
CA LEU A 47 -4.02 -9.96 -9.03
C LEU A 47 -2.50 -9.69 -8.93
N PRO A 48 -1.66 -10.66 -9.33
CA PRO A 48 -0.20 -10.55 -9.19
C PRO A 48 0.38 -9.39 -10.01
N LEU A 49 -0.31 -8.94 -11.05
CA LEU A 49 0.07 -7.78 -11.86
C LEU A 49 -0.01 -6.48 -11.06
N VAL A 50 -1.09 -6.28 -10.28
CA VAL A 50 -1.28 -5.08 -9.45
C VAL A 50 -0.22 -5.04 -8.36
N GLY A 51 0.04 -6.18 -7.70
CA GLY A 51 1.11 -6.29 -6.71
C GLY A 51 2.50 -5.95 -7.29
N ARG A 52 2.81 -6.40 -8.52
CA ARG A 52 4.08 -6.07 -9.19
C ARG A 52 4.18 -4.59 -9.55
N LEU A 53 3.11 -3.98 -10.04
CA LEU A 53 3.08 -2.55 -10.36
C LEU A 53 3.22 -1.69 -9.12
N MET A 54 2.50 -2.02 -8.04
CA MET A 54 2.60 -1.32 -6.77
C MET A 54 4.00 -1.42 -6.17
N LYS A 55 4.65 -2.59 -6.24
CA LYS A 55 6.04 -2.75 -5.80
C LYS A 55 6.99 -1.85 -6.58
N LYS A 56 6.86 -1.79 -7.91
CA LYS A 56 7.68 -0.90 -8.75
C LYS A 56 7.44 0.58 -8.43
N ALA A 57 6.17 0.97 -8.28
CA ALA A 57 5.81 2.35 -7.94
C ALA A 57 6.34 2.74 -6.54
N SER A 58 6.22 1.83 -5.56
CA SER A 58 6.73 2.03 -4.21
C SER A 58 8.25 2.15 -4.19
N GLN A 59 8.97 1.29 -4.94
CA GLN A 59 10.43 1.38 -5.06
C GLN A 59 10.85 2.70 -5.70
N ALA A 60 10.22 3.11 -6.80
CA ALA A 60 10.51 4.38 -7.45
C ALA A 60 10.20 5.61 -6.57
N ALA A 61 9.15 5.54 -5.76
CA ALA A 61 8.81 6.59 -4.80
C ALA A 61 9.83 6.66 -3.64
N LEU A 62 10.28 5.51 -3.14
CA LEU A 62 11.29 5.41 -2.07
C LEU A 62 12.66 5.89 -2.56
N GLU A 63 13.07 5.51 -3.76
CA GLU A 63 14.34 5.94 -4.36
C GLU A 63 14.42 7.47 -4.53
N ARG A 64 13.29 8.12 -4.83
CA ARG A 64 13.21 9.59 -4.92
C ARG A 64 13.27 10.30 -3.57
N GLN A 65 12.76 9.66 -2.51
CA GLN A 65 12.68 10.27 -1.18
C GLN A 65 13.95 10.04 -0.37
N ASN A 66 14.47 8.81 -0.37
CA ASN A 66 15.67 8.45 0.37
C ASN A 66 16.34 7.21 -0.27
N PRO A 67 17.49 7.39 -0.96
CA PRO A 67 18.16 6.28 -1.63
C PRO A 67 18.69 5.21 -0.65
N GLU A 68 19.08 5.59 0.56
CA GLU A 68 19.54 4.66 1.62
C GLU A 68 18.40 3.79 2.15
N LEU A 69 17.18 4.36 2.23
CA LEU A 69 15.99 3.59 2.61
C LEU A 69 15.62 2.58 1.51
N ALA A 70 15.72 2.98 0.24
CA ALA A 70 15.42 2.10 -0.88
C ALA A 70 16.37 0.90 -0.95
N SER A 71 17.68 1.11 -0.76
CA SER A 71 18.66 0.02 -0.71
C SER A 71 18.41 -0.91 0.49
N ALA A 72 18.10 -0.35 1.66
CA ALA A 72 17.74 -1.12 2.85
C ALA A 72 16.52 -2.01 2.61
N VAL A 73 15.42 -1.45 2.10
CA VAL A 73 14.18 -2.19 1.79
C VAL A 73 14.45 -3.29 0.77
N LYS A 74 15.21 -3.02 -0.29
CA LYS A 74 15.58 -4.02 -1.31
C LYS A 74 16.39 -5.18 -0.72
N LYS A 75 17.33 -4.90 0.20
CA LYS A 75 18.12 -5.92 0.91
C LYS A 75 17.25 -6.76 1.85
N LEU A 76 16.28 -6.15 2.54
CA LEU A 76 15.31 -6.83 3.40
C LEU A 76 14.32 -7.69 2.59
N GLU A 77 13.80 -7.19 1.46
CA GLU A 77 12.91 -7.98 0.60
C GLU A 77 13.63 -9.22 0.04
N ARG A 78 14.89 -9.08 -0.40
CA ARG A 78 15.69 -10.19 -0.93
C ARG A 78 15.98 -11.28 0.11
N SER A 79 16.09 -10.90 1.38
CA SER A 79 16.35 -11.84 2.49
C SER A 79 15.07 -12.52 3.02
N GLY A 80 13.91 -12.21 2.44
CA GLY A 80 12.66 -12.89 2.78
C GLY A 80 12.07 -12.47 4.13
N VAL A 81 12.37 -11.24 4.57
CA VAL A 81 11.92 -10.66 5.85
C VAL A 81 10.40 -10.71 6.04
N ALA A 82 9.64 -10.64 4.94
CA ALA A 82 8.18 -10.73 4.97
C ALA A 82 7.63 -12.11 5.40
N ARG A 83 8.45 -13.16 5.38
CA ARG A 83 8.03 -14.55 5.64
C ARG A 83 8.46 -15.06 7.01
N ASP A 84 9.51 -14.48 7.60
CA ASP A 84 10.09 -14.97 8.86
C ASP A 84 10.67 -13.80 9.70
N PRO A 85 10.17 -13.58 10.92
CA PRO A 85 10.66 -12.52 11.81
C PRO A 85 12.11 -12.73 12.28
N MET A 86 12.61 -13.97 12.35
CA MET A 86 14.01 -14.21 12.71
C MET A 86 14.96 -13.77 11.59
N ARG A 87 14.55 -13.99 10.33
CA ARG A 87 15.30 -13.49 9.16
C ARG A 87 15.27 -11.97 9.06
N ALA A 88 14.20 -11.33 9.55
CA ALA A 88 14.13 -9.87 9.68
C ALA A 88 15.30 -9.31 10.51
N GLN A 89 15.50 -9.85 11.71
CA GLN A 89 16.54 -9.39 12.62
C GLN A 89 17.94 -9.63 12.06
N GLN A 90 18.16 -10.81 11.44
CA GLN A 90 19.43 -11.14 10.79
C GLN A 90 19.71 -10.28 9.55
N ALA A 91 18.67 -9.86 8.83
CA ALA A 91 18.84 -8.99 7.68
C ALA A 91 19.14 -7.54 8.10
N LEU A 92 18.53 -7.07 9.19
CA LEU A 92 18.82 -5.75 9.79
C LEU A 92 20.27 -5.64 10.28
N SER A 93 20.85 -6.72 10.79
CA SER A 93 22.26 -6.74 11.20
C SER A 93 23.23 -6.68 10.02
N ARG A 94 22.80 -7.05 8.81
CA ARG A 94 23.59 -6.99 7.57
C ARG A 94 23.51 -5.65 6.82
N LEU A 95 22.61 -4.75 7.23
CA LEU A 95 22.53 -3.39 6.69
C LEU A 95 23.69 -2.53 7.19
N SER A 96 24.07 -1.51 6.41
CA SER A 96 24.99 -0.47 6.89
C SER A 96 24.35 0.35 8.02
N ALA A 97 25.15 1.14 8.75
CA ALA A 97 24.63 2.00 9.80
C ALA A 97 23.62 3.04 9.27
N SER A 98 23.90 3.65 8.11
CA SER A 98 23.01 4.61 7.43
C SER A 98 21.70 3.96 6.99
N GLU A 99 21.78 2.80 6.33
CA GLU A 99 20.62 2.05 5.82
C GLU A 99 19.71 1.57 6.97
N ARG A 100 20.32 1.09 8.06
CA ARG A 100 19.57 0.65 9.24
C ARG A 100 18.85 1.83 9.89
N GLN A 101 19.52 2.97 10.03
CA GLN A 101 18.92 4.16 10.63
C GLN A 101 17.77 4.70 9.77
N ALA A 102 17.96 4.80 8.45
CA ALA A 102 16.91 5.22 7.52
C ALA A 102 15.69 4.29 7.58
N TYR A 103 15.90 2.97 7.65
CA TYR A 103 14.81 2.01 7.81
C TYR A 103 14.06 2.16 9.13
N LEU A 104 14.78 2.33 10.25
CA LEU A 104 14.17 2.51 11.57
C LEU A 104 13.37 3.82 11.65
N ASP A 105 13.86 4.88 11.03
CA ASP A 105 13.21 6.19 10.96
C ASP A 105 11.90 6.11 10.17
N ALA A 106 11.94 5.55 8.95
CA ALA A 106 10.74 5.35 8.13
C ALA A 106 9.71 4.41 8.79
N THR A 107 10.17 3.42 9.55
CA THR A 107 9.28 2.52 10.30
C THR A 107 8.66 3.23 11.51
N ALA A 108 9.42 4.12 12.17
CA ALA A 108 8.91 4.96 13.25
C ALA A 108 7.82 5.91 12.73
N ASP A 109 8.06 6.59 11.61
CA ASP A 109 7.08 7.47 10.96
C ASP A 109 5.80 6.72 10.54
N GLN A 110 5.93 5.52 9.97
CA GLN A 110 4.75 4.69 9.67
C GLN A 110 3.98 4.30 10.93
N THR A 111 4.69 3.91 12.00
CA THR A 111 4.07 3.51 13.27
C THR A 111 3.33 4.69 13.91
N GLU A 112 3.89 5.90 13.83
CA GLU A 112 3.28 7.12 14.36
C GLU A 112 2.05 7.55 13.54
N ASN A 113 2.10 7.37 12.22
CA ASN A 113 0.94 7.60 11.33
C ASN A 113 -0.18 6.55 11.52
N ILE A 114 0.15 5.29 11.81
CA ILE A 114 -0.84 4.24 12.11
C ILE A 114 -1.46 4.45 13.51
N ALA A 115 -0.71 5.04 14.44
CA ALA A 115 -1.15 5.37 15.80
C ALA A 115 -2.13 6.57 15.90
N GLN A 116 -2.77 6.98 14.79
CA GLN A 116 -3.87 7.94 14.76
C GLN A 116 -5.04 7.55 15.67
N ASN A 117 -5.16 6.27 16.04
CA ASN A 117 -6.11 5.82 17.03
C ASN A 117 -5.59 6.11 18.46
N ARG A 118 -6.24 7.01 19.19
CA ARG A 118 -5.84 7.51 20.53
C ARG A 118 -5.58 6.41 21.57
N GLN A 119 -6.15 5.22 21.37
CA GLN A 119 -5.92 4.04 22.20
C GLN A 119 -4.59 3.34 21.86
N MET A 120 -4.27 3.20 20.57
CA MET A 120 -2.98 2.62 20.14
C MET A 120 -1.81 3.50 20.56
N ARG A 121 -1.97 4.83 20.53
CA ARG A 121 -0.96 5.78 21.03
C ARG A 121 -0.62 5.57 22.50
N ARG A 122 -1.63 5.35 23.35
CA ARG A 122 -1.45 5.08 24.78
C ARG A 122 -0.78 3.73 25.06
N GLN A 123 -1.05 2.71 24.23
CA GLN A 123 -0.37 1.42 24.35
C GLN A 123 1.11 1.51 23.95
N LEU A 124 1.40 2.21 22.86
CA LEU A 124 2.77 2.49 22.40
C LEU A 124 3.56 3.32 23.42
N GLU A 125 2.95 4.34 24.03
CA GLU A 125 3.59 5.14 25.09
C GLU A 125 3.89 4.31 26.34
N ARG A 126 2.99 3.42 26.75
CA ARG A 126 3.23 2.48 27.88
C ARG A 126 4.38 1.51 27.57
N ALA A 127 4.43 0.97 26.35
CA ALA A 127 5.52 0.11 25.91
C ALA A 127 6.87 0.85 25.85
N ARG A 128 6.90 2.11 25.38
CA ARG A 128 8.10 2.97 25.38
C ARG A 128 8.57 3.30 26.82
N LYS A 129 7.65 3.51 27.77
CA LYS A 129 7.99 3.79 29.18
C LYS A 129 8.56 2.58 29.92
N GLY A 130 8.08 1.37 29.60
CA GLY A 130 8.58 0.12 30.20
C GLY A 130 10.01 -0.24 29.79
N LYS A 131 10.46 0.18 28.60
CA LYS A 131 11.80 -0.13 28.07
C LYS A 131 12.91 0.84 28.54
N ARG A 132 12.54 1.89 29.28
CA ARG A 132 13.43 2.97 29.77
C ARG A 132 13.76 2.84 31.27
N ARG A 133 13.31 1.78 31.93
CA ARG A 133 13.73 1.36 33.27
C ARG A 133 14.62 0.14 33.13
#